data_AF-A0A2I1HWD9-F1
#
_entry.id   AF-A0A2I1HWD9-F1
#
_cell.length_a   1.000
_cell.length_b   1.000
_cell.length_c   1.000
_cell.angle_alpha   90.00
_cell.angle_beta   90.00
_cell.angle_gamma   90.00
#
_symmetry.space_group_name_H-M   'P 1'
#
loop_
_entity.id
_entity.type
_entity.pdbx_description
1 polymer ?
#
loop_
_entity_poly.entity_id
_entity_poly.type
_entity_poly.pdbx_seq_one_letter_code
_entity_poly.pdbx_strand_id
1 'polypeptide(L)'
;MEWYHDWNVEYINHKEEHDLGALELSECLACEICHPIEREVPTVFKKFWDALFKFEDTILIYNDVTLKGLLNLLSMDNREREDTIHKGKCRDIVDRIIESIRYRQQPKMKEKG
;
A
#
# COMPACT_ATOMS: atom_id res chain seq x y z
N MET A 1 -17.42 -4.86 4.72
CA MET A 1 -17.70 -4.67 3.28
C MET A 1 -17.11 -5.86 2.56
N GLU A 2 -17.89 -6.48 1.67
CA GLU A 2 -17.51 -7.69 0.93
C GLU A 2 -16.23 -7.50 0.11
N TRP A 3 -16.01 -6.31 -0.47
CA TRP A 3 -14.82 -5.98 -1.27
C TRP A 3 -13.49 -6.31 -0.57
N TYR A 4 -13.42 -6.10 0.74
CA TYR A 4 -12.20 -6.33 1.50
C TYR A 4 -11.92 -7.82 1.69
N HIS A 5 -12.98 -8.61 1.87
CA HIS A 5 -12.84 -10.05 2.08
C HIS A 5 -12.41 -10.73 0.78
N ASP A 6 -13.04 -10.36 -0.34
CA ASP A 6 -12.71 -10.88 -1.67
C ASP A 6 -11.25 -10.56 -2.04
N TRP A 7 -10.84 -9.30 -1.85
CA TRP A 7 -9.47 -8.87 -2.13
C TRP A 7 -8.41 -9.58 -1.25
N ASN A 8 -8.72 -9.84 0.02
CA ASN A 8 -7.80 -10.56 0.91
C ASN A 8 -7.64 -12.02 0.49
N VAL A 9 -8.70 -12.67 0.02
CA VAL A 9 -8.63 -14.03 -0.54
C VAL A 9 -7.79 -14.05 -1.81
N GLU A 10 -8.05 -13.13 -2.75
CA GLU A 10 -7.25 -13.00 -3.98
C GLU A 10 -5.75 -12.83 -3.68
N TYR A 11 -5.42 -12.03 -2.68
CA TYR A 11 -4.03 -11.88 -2.27
C TYR A 11 -3.41 -13.17 -1.73
N ILE A 12 -4.08 -13.82 -0.78
CA ILE A 12 -3.53 -15.01 -0.14
C ILE A 12 -3.28 -16.08 -1.20
N ASN A 13 -4.26 -16.28 -2.10
CA ASN A 13 -4.11 -17.19 -3.22
C ASN A 13 -2.90 -16.80 -4.09
N HIS A 14 -2.77 -15.52 -4.46
CA HIS A 14 -1.63 -15.03 -5.24
C HIS A 14 -0.27 -15.26 -4.54
N LYS A 15 -0.22 -15.17 -3.20
CA LYS A 15 0.98 -15.51 -2.42
C LYS A 15 1.29 -17.00 -2.45
N GLU A 16 0.28 -17.85 -2.32
CA GLU A 16 0.46 -19.30 -2.42
C GLU A 16 0.97 -19.69 -3.82
N GLU A 17 0.49 -19.04 -4.87
CA GLU A 17 0.99 -19.27 -6.23
C GLU A 17 2.48 -18.90 -6.38
N HIS A 18 2.94 -17.83 -5.72
CA HIS A 18 4.37 -17.51 -5.63
C HIS A 18 5.16 -18.64 -4.94
N ASP A 19 4.65 -19.16 -3.81
CA ASP A 19 5.31 -20.23 -3.05
C ASP A 19 5.36 -21.55 -3.84
N LEU A 20 4.37 -21.79 -4.70
CA LEU A 20 4.29 -22.94 -5.60
C LEU A 20 5.15 -22.79 -6.86
N GLY A 21 5.79 -21.63 -7.07
CA GLY A 21 6.66 -21.37 -8.22
C GLY A 21 5.91 -21.29 -9.56
N ALA A 22 4.68 -20.77 -9.55
CA ALA A 22 3.91 -20.55 -10.77
C ALA A 22 4.69 -19.67 -11.78
N LEU A 23 4.72 -20.08 -13.04
CA LEU A 23 5.56 -19.45 -14.08
C LEU A 23 4.97 -18.13 -14.62
N GLU A 24 3.65 -17.98 -14.58
CA GLU A 24 2.93 -16.81 -15.10
C GLU A 24 1.93 -16.34 -14.05
N LEU A 25 2.31 -15.29 -13.32
CA LEU A 25 1.48 -14.70 -12.27
C LEU A 25 0.96 -13.34 -12.70
N SER A 26 -0.32 -13.08 -12.43
CA SER A 26 -0.87 -11.74 -12.58
C SER A 26 -0.17 -10.79 -11.60
N GLU A 27 0.23 -9.61 -12.07
CA GLU A 27 0.89 -8.61 -11.23
C GLU A 27 -0.08 -8.10 -10.16
N CYS A 28 0.32 -8.17 -8.89
CA CYS A 28 -0.46 -7.69 -7.76
C CYS A 28 0.21 -6.48 -7.10
N LEU A 29 -0.42 -5.30 -7.18
CA LEU A 29 0.12 -4.02 -6.68
C LEU A 29 0.54 -4.03 -5.22
N ALA A 30 -0.08 -4.87 -4.41
CA ALA A 30 0.19 -4.96 -2.99
C ALA A 30 1.18 -6.10 -2.64
N CYS A 31 1.57 -6.93 -3.61
CA CYS A 31 2.48 -8.06 -3.38
C CYS A 31 3.92 -7.55 -3.31
N GLU A 32 4.58 -7.77 -2.18
CA GLU A 32 5.99 -7.42 -1.97
C GLU A 32 6.96 -8.34 -2.73
N ILE A 33 6.48 -9.47 -3.26
CA ILE A 33 7.25 -10.33 -4.17
C ILE A 33 7.15 -9.80 -5.61
N CYS A 34 5.97 -9.36 -6.07
CA CYS A 34 5.81 -8.68 -7.36
C CYS A 34 6.51 -7.32 -7.40
N HIS A 35 6.52 -6.61 -6.26
CA HIS A 35 7.09 -5.28 -6.13
C HIS A 35 8.17 -5.24 -5.04
N PRO A 36 9.28 -5.96 -5.23
CA PRO A 36 10.35 -6.00 -4.25
C PRO A 36 10.96 -4.61 -4.13
N ILE A 37 11.37 -4.26 -2.92
CA ILE A 37 12.04 -2.99 -2.67
C ILE A 37 13.46 -3.07 -3.23
N GLU A 38 13.69 -2.40 -4.37
CA GLU A 38 14.98 -2.42 -5.08
C GLU A 38 15.99 -1.41 -4.51
N ARG A 39 15.50 -0.39 -3.79
CA ARG A 39 16.30 0.74 -3.29
C ARG A 39 16.41 0.72 -1.78
N GLU A 40 17.40 1.44 -1.25
CA GLU A 40 17.45 1.69 0.19
C GLU A 40 16.20 2.45 0.65
N VAL A 41 15.47 1.90 1.61
CA VAL A 41 14.29 2.54 2.19
C VAL A 41 14.76 3.65 3.13
N PRO A 42 14.35 4.92 2.90
CA PRO A 42 14.72 6.03 3.77
C PRO A 42 14.35 5.76 5.23
N THR A 43 15.26 6.06 6.16
CA THR A 43 15.03 5.83 7.60
C THR A 43 13.78 6.53 8.11
N VAL A 44 13.47 7.72 7.59
CA VAL A 44 12.26 8.46 7.93
C VAL A 44 10.98 7.71 7.53
N PHE A 45 10.99 7.03 6.37
CA PHE A 45 9.88 6.21 5.91
C PHE A 45 9.68 5.02 6.85
N LYS A 46 10.77 4.30 7.20
CA LYS A 46 10.69 3.17 8.14
C LYS A 46 10.08 3.61 9.47
N LYS A 47 10.56 4.71 10.05
CA LYS A 47 10.03 5.27 11.31
C LYS A 47 8.55 5.65 11.20
N PHE A 48 8.16 6.27 10.09
CA PHE A 48 6.75 6.60 9.83
C PHE A 48 5.90 5.33 9.75
N TRP A 49 6.36 4.33 9.01
CA TRP A 49 5.66 3.05 8.86
C TRP A 49 5.53 2.30 10.18
N ASP A 50 6.61 2.24 10.97
CA ASP A 50 6.61 1.63 12.30
C ASP A 50 5.63 2.34 13.24
N ALA A 51 5.48 3.66 13.12
CA ALA A 51 4.48 4.42 13.87
C ALA A 51 3.06 4.09 13.37
N LEU A 52 2.84 4.08 12.06
CA LEU A 52 1.54 3.76 11.47
C LEU A 52 1.06 2.35 11.88
N PHE A 53 1.94 1.35 11.81
CA PHE A 53 1.65 -0.02 12.24
C PHE A 53 1.27 -0.13 13.72
N LYS A 54 1.81 0.74 14.59
CA LYS A 54 1.38 0.78 16.00
C LYS A 54 -0.06 1.27 16.17
N PHE A 55 -0.55 2.12 15.28
CA PHE A 55 -1.90 2.67 15.34
C PHE A 55 -2.93 1.83 14.56
N GLU A 56 -2.46 1.18 13.49
CA GLU A 56 -3.23 0.31 12.62
C GLU A 56 -2.47 -1.01 12.44
N ASP A 57 -2.58 -1.87 13.47
CA ASP A 57 -1.90 -3.17 13.57
C ASP A 57 -2.38 -4.19 12.53
N THR A 58 -3.49 -3.87 11.86
CA THR A 58 -3.96 -4.64 10.73
C THR A 58 -3.10 -4.40 9.49
N ILE A 59 -2.38 -3.30 9.34
CA ILE A 59 -1.51 -3.12 8.16
C ILE A 59 -0.42 -4.21 8.15
N LEU A 60 -0.14 -4.84 7.01
CA LEU A 60 0.87 -5.91 6.94
C LEU A 60 2.28 -5.39 6.69
N ILE A 61 2.52 -4.89 5.48
CA ILE A 61 3.84 -4.50 4.98
C ILE A 61 3.68 -3.45 3.86
N TYR A 62 4.75 -2.71 3.59
CA TYR A 62 4.87 -1.84 2.42
C TYR A 62 5.74 -2.51 1.34
N ASN A 63 5.55 -2.11 0.09
CA ASN A 63 6.35 -2.57 -1.03
C ASN A 63 6.90 -1.38 -1.83
N ASP A 64 7.55 -1.64 -2.96
CA ASP A 64 8.15 -0.58 -3.76
C ASP A 64 7.12 0.38 -4.38
N VAL A 65 5.89 -0.08 -4.65
CA VAL A 65 4.78 0.79 -5.11
C VAL A 65 4.42 1.80 -4.03
N THR A 66 4.23 1.34 -2.79
CA THR A 66 3.93 2.20 -1.64
C THR A 66 5.06 3.22 -1.41
N LEU A 67 6.31 2.75 -1.46
CA LEU A 67 7.49 3.59 -1.24
C LEU A 67 7.61 4.69 -2.32
N LYS A 68 7.53 4.32 -3.61
CA LYS A 68 7.57 5.27 -4.73
C LYS A 68 6.43 6.27 -4.65
N GLY A 69 5.22 5.80 -4.35
CA GLY A 69 4.04 6.66 -4.19
C GLY A 69 4.26 7.73 -3.12
N LEU A 70 4.71 7.35 -1.92
CA LEU A 70 4.92 8.31 -0.85
C LEU A 70 6.03 9.31 -1.18
N LEU A 71 7.15 8.84 -1.75
CA LEU A 71 8.24 9.72 -2.17
C LEU A 71 7.78 10.72 -3.24
N ASN A 72 6.95 10.29 -4.18
CA ASN A 72 6.35 11.18 -5.17
C ASN A 72 5.46 12.24 -4.51
N LEU A 73 4.63 11.86 -3.52
CA LEU A 73 3.82 12.82 -2.78
C LEU A 73 4.69 13.85 -2.04
N LEU A 74 5.72 13.39 -1.33
CA LEU A 74 6.61 14.25 -0.56
C LEU A 74 7.44 15.20 -1.44
N SER A 75 7.75 14.78 -2.66
CA SER A 75 8.50 15.58 -3.64
C SER A 75 7.63 16.54 -4.44
N MET A 76 6.30 16.38 -4.37
CA MET A 76 5.34 17.25 -5.04
C MET A 76 5.29 18.62 -4.36
N ASP A 77 5.17 19.67 -5.17
CA ASP A 77 4.96 21.03 -4.66
C ASP A 77 3.66 21.11 -3.83
N ASN A 78 3.68 21.90 -2.77
CA ASN A 78 2.53 21.99 -1.86
C ASN A 78 1.27 22.51 -2.55
N ARG A 79 1.41 23.46 -3.48
CA ARG A 79 0.27 24.02 -4.22
C ARG A 79 -0.30 22.99 -5.19
N GLU A 80 0.56 22.28 -5.93
CA GLU A 80 0.13 21.17 -6.81
C GLU A 80 -0.59 20.07 -6.01
N ARG A 81 -0.09 19.77 -4.81
CA ARG A 81 -0.70 18.78 -3.92
C ARG A 81 -2.08 19.22 -3.45
N GLU A 82 -2.23 20.46 -3.00
CA GLU A 82 -3.52 21.02 -2.56
C GLU A 82 -4.52 21.08 -3.72
N ASP A 83 -4.09 21.53 -4.90
CA ASP A 83 -4.96 21.68 -6.07
C ASP A 83 -5.47 20.32 -6.59
N THR A 84 -4.72 19.23 -6.38
CA THR A 84 -5.04 17.90 -6.95
C THR A 84 -5.41 16.83 -5.93
N ILE A 85 -5.59 17.20 -4.65
CA ILE A 85 -5.87 16.25 -3.55
C ILE A 85 -7.18 15.47 -3.74
N HIS A 86 -8.17 16.10 -4.37
CA HIS A 86 -9.48 15.48 -4.64
C HIS A 86 -9.60 14.90 -6.04
N LYS A 87 -8.77 15.35 -6.99
CA LYS A 87 -8.77 14.88 -8.38
C LYS A 87 -7.45 15.21 -9.07
N GLY A 88 -6.91 14.26 -9.82
CA GLY A 88 -5.65 14.42 -10.54
C GLY A 88 -4.48 13.81 -9.79
N LYS A 89 -3.26 14.26 -10.10
CA LYS A 89 -2.03 13.54 -9.78
C LYS A 89 -1.85 13.18 -8.30
N CYS A 90 -2.12 14.09 -7.36
CA CYS A 90 -2.04 13.75 -5.93
C CYS A 90 -3.05 12.66 -5.57
N ARG A 91 -4.30 12.78 -6.03
CA ARG A 91 -5.34 11.77 -5.79
C ARG A 91 -4.95 10.42 -6.38
N ASP A 92 -4.47 10.39 -7.62
CA ASP A 92 -4.08 9.16 -8.32
C ASP A 92 -2.94 8.43 -7.58
N ILE A 93 -1.96 9.18 -7.06
CA ILE A 93 -0.88 8.61 -6.27
C ILE A 93 -1.39 8.07 -4.93
N VAL A 94 -2.27 8.81 -4.25
CA VAL A 94 -2.87 8.37 -2.98
C VAL A 94 -3.70 7.10 -3.17
N ASP A 95 -4.54 7.04 -4.21
CA ASP A 95 -5.36 5.87 -4.51
C ASP A 95 -4.48 4.65 -4.79
N ARG A 96 -3.42 4.82 -5.59
CA ARG A 96 -2.45 3.74 -5.83
C ARG A 96 -1.72 3.28 -4.57
N ILE A 97 -1.39 4.21 -3.66
CA ILE A 97 -0.83 3.86 -2.35
C ILE A 97 -1.85 3.03 -1.56
N ILE A 98 -3.10 3.48 -1.46
CA ILE A 98 -4.16 2.78 -0.72
C ILE A 98 -4.36 1.36 -1.26
N GLU A 99 -4.39 1.20 -2.59
CA GLU A 99 -4.49 -0.11 -3.25
C GLU A 99 -3.27 -1.01 -2.98
N SER A 100 -2.09 -0.42 -2.83
CA SER A 100 -0.85 -1.17 -2.52
C SER A 100 -0.71 -1.57 -1.05
N ILE A 101 -1.41 -0.90 -0.13
CA ILE A 101 -1.29 -1.14 1.31
C ILE A 101 -2.30 -2.20 1.74
N ARG A 102 -1.80 -3.30 2.28
CA ARG A 102 -2.63 -4.39 2.79
C ARG A 102 -3.00 -4.21 4.23
N TYR A 103 -4.22 -4.60 4.56
CA TYR A 103 -4.66 -4.82 5.93
C TYR A 103 -4.81 -6.34 6.17
N ARG A 104 -4.83 -6.77 7.44
CA ARG A 104 -5.07 -8.15 7.89
C ARG A 104 -6.56 -8.43 8.06
N GLN A 105 -7.32 -7.39 8.39
CA GLN A 105 -8.75 -7.43 8.61
C GLN A 105 -9.33 -6.12 8.07
N GLN A 106 -10.62 -6.13 7.73
CA GLN A 106 -11.29 -4.92 7.28
C GLN A 106 -11.01 -3.83 8.32
N PRO A 107 -10.52 -2.64 7.92
CA PRO A 107 -10.27 -1.55 8.86
C PRO A 107 -11.54 -1.35 9.68
N LYS A 108 -11.49 -1.70 10.95
CA LYS A 108 -12.57 -1.38 11.87
C LYS A 108 -12.47 0.13 12.01
N MET A 109 -13.31 0.87 11.28
CA MET A 109 -13.43 2.30 11.50
C MET A 109 -13.69 2.46 13.00
N LYS A 110 -12.67 2.88 13.75
CA LYS A 110 -12.85 3.18 15.17
C LYS A 110 -13.81 4.37 15.16
N GLU A 111 -15.04 4.13 15.56
CA GLU A 111 -15.98 5.21 15.83
C GLU A 111 -15.26 6.18 16.77
N LYS A 112 -15.11 7.44 16.32
CA LYS A 112 -14.56 8.49 17.16
C LYS A 112 -15.49 8.60 18.37
N GLY A 113 -14.98 8.18 19.53
CA GLY A 113 -15.61 8.43 20.83
C GLY A 113 -15.60 9.91 21.19
#